data_AF-A0AAD5Y4N4-F1
#
_entry.id   AF-A0AAD5Y4N4-F1
#
_cell.length_a   1.000
_cell.length_b   1.000
_cell.length_c   1.000
_cell.angle_alpha   90.00
_cell.angle_beta   90.00
_cell.angle_gamma   90.00
#
_symmetry.space_group_name_H-M   'P 1'
#
loop_
_entity.id
_entity.type
_entity.pdbx_description
1 polymer ?
#
loop_
_entity_poly.entity_id
_entity_poly.type
_entity_poly.pdbx_seq_one_letter_code
_entity_poly.pdbx_strand_id
1 'polypeptide(L)'
;MDPSFNSLPYEISSLIFTFLTPDSAQIFSIASKYCNKLSTDSTNRAILFLKYYGKGQALYKTYTYHRSILDVTITSIMLKNGALFPRFLAQLSVQDFQSKTHNPPSTPLYVFFVNQAFNSYKELANFKLNDHREFERLVRVPNPNSKENIEKLKTLITKFGFFPTLDQSHRIVAESLYLLGNIDLVLISDLQRYTGLDITEFQEGVMDRVLEHAMSTKYVQNFLDVGFNLTDRTIKKGIAGARPIVFSILANLVSKTKLKVLAEDTIYELFGPYLNRMESLNISWDSTAVQRIIHHFNISDEAIERALLDDPSKTCTYTKVHPNFPVTRPYLKSRPYFIWSWILDTFGPHHRLSIACFDDALSRAVADQTLHDLLDNFLEQGMVLRPRHVKILACRVLHRNMTSNALQIFIHLKKQLQERRRLATSKFSSSFDEITQVHEPELQGFLEALNRDMLLNDDWKTKSSTIQLGGGINGGTYQISRTPTDVLRFIDVGKAIVQDLESWGITCRENLPKNAVDDVTVFNRIKTYCISNNSWFKNSSVSPM
;
A
#
# COMPACT_ATOMS: atom_id res chain seq x y z
N MET A 1 35.96 38.07 18.60
CA MET A 1 34.69 37.86 19.33
C MET A 1 34.18 36.50 18.93
N ASP A 2 33.92 35.62 19.90
CA ASP A 2 33.37 34.30 19.61
C ASP A 2 31.89 34.46 19.23
N PRO A 3 31.46 34.08 18.02
CA PRO A 3 30.07 34.20 17.59
C PRO A 3 29.25 33.06 18.20
N SER A 4 29.14 33.05 19.53
CA SER A 4 28.32 32.07 20.25
C SER A 4 26.88 32.58 20.33
N PHE A 5 25.90 31.67 20.24
CA PHE A 5 24.48 32.02 20.35
C PHE A 5 24.15 32.82 21.63
N ASN A 6 24.86 32.53 22.73
CA ASN A 6 24.69 33.22 24.01
C ASN A 6 25.16 34.69 24.01
N SER A 7 25.89 35.11 22.97
CA SER A 7 26.32 36.50 22.77
C SER A 7 25.30 37.36 22.03
N LEU A 8 24.22 36.76 21.50
CA LEU A 8 23.14 37.48 20.82
C LEU A 8 22.29 38.28 21.83
N PRO A 9 21.79 39.47 21.45
CA PRO A 9 20.79 40.19 22.23
C PRO A 9 19.55 39.34 22.51
N TYR A 10 18.90 39.57 23.66
CA TYR A 10 17.75 38.77 24.09
C TYR A 10 16.61 38.80 23.06
N GLU A 11 16.38 39.94 22.44
CA GLU A 11 15.35 40.18 21.43
C GLU A 11 15.58 39.35 20.17
N ILE A 12 16.84 39.16 19.77
CA ILE A 12 17.21 38.34 18.61
C ILE A 12 17.04 36.86 18.96
N SER A 13 17.53 36.45 20.13
CA SER A 13 17.42 35.06 20.60
C SER A 13 15.97 34.64 20.82
N SER A 14 15.12 35.53 21.35
CA SER A 14 13.69 35.28 21.53
C SER A 14 12.97 35.17 20.19
N LEU A 15 13.31 36.04 19.21
CA LEU A 15 12.77 35.95 17.86
C LEU A 15 13.12 34.60 17.23
N ILE A 16 14.38 34.17 17.31
CA ILE A 16 14.84 32.86 16.80
C ILE A 16 14.05 31.73 17.46
N PHE A 17 13.89 31.75 18.79
CA PHE A 17 13.13 30.73 19.52
C PHE A 17 11.70 30.59 18.98
N THR A 18 11.02 31.70 18.65
CA THR A 18 9.63 31.66 18.17
C THR A 18 9.45 31.00 16.80
N PHE A 19 10.52 30.75 16.05
CA PHE A 19 10.48 30.01 14.77
C PHE A 19 10.74 28.51 14.92
N LEU A 20 11.01 28.04 16.14
CA LEU A 20 11.20 26.62 16.41
C LEU A 20 9.86 25.87 16.36
N THR A 21 9.93 24.58 16.02
CA THR A 21 8.82 23.66 16.29
C THR A 21 8.73 23.37 17.80
N PRO A 22 7.56 22.95 18.32
CA PRO A 22 7.43 22.61 19.74
C PRO A 22 8.46 21.57 20.21
N ASP A 23 8.73 20.54 19.39
CA ASP A 23 9.72 19.51 19.72
C ASP A 23 11.15 20.08 19.75
N SER A 24 11.48 20.94 18.77
CA SER A 24 12.78 21.62 18.73
C SER A 24 12.95 22.58 19.90
N ALA A 25 11.88 23.23 20.35
CA ALA A 25 11.90 24.12 21.51
C ALA A 25 12.17 23.37 22.82
N GLN A 26 11.69 22.13 22.94
CA GLN A 26 12.03 21.27 24.08
C GLN A 26 13.53 20.96 24.11
N ILE A 27 14.12 20.58 22.97
CA ILE A 27 15.57 20.33 22.85
C ILE A 27 16.36 21.62 23.09
N PHE A 28 15.87 22.76 22.58
CA PHE A 28 16.48 24.06 22.81
C PHE A 28 16.56 24.40 24.29
N SER A 29 15.52 24.10 25.08
CA SER A 29 15.49 24.39 26.52
C SER A 29 16.63 23.74 27.32
N ILE A 30 17.11 22.58 26.91
CA ILE A 30 18.17 21.83 27.62
C ILE A 30 19.59 22.19 27.17
N ALA A 31 19.74 22.94 26.08
CA ALA A 31 21.05 23.25 25.50
C ALA A 31 21.90 24.18 26.36
N SER A 32 21.29 25.14 27.06
CA SER A 32 21.98 26.04 27.99
C SER A 32 21.01 26.67 28.99
N LYS A 33 21.52 27.26 30.07
CA LYS A 33 20.71 28.05 31.03
C LYS A 33 20.00 29.23 30.36
N TYR A 34 20.65 29.86 29.38
CA TYR A 34 20.09 30.99 28.64
C TYR A 34 18.93 30.54 27.73
N CYS A 35 19.11 29.42 27.02
CA CYS A 35 18.06 28.82 26.20
C CYS A 35 16.88 28.33 27.04
N ASN A 36 17.15 27.75 28.22
CA ASN A 36 16.10 27.39 29.18
C ASN A 36 15.27 28.63 29.57
N LYS A 37 15.94 29.73 29.97
CA LYS A 37 15.27 30.99 30.33
C LYS A 37 14.37 31.52 29.21
N LEU A 38 14.84 31.51 27.96
CA LEU A 38 14.04 31.89 26.80
C LEU A 38 12.83 30.97 26.60
N SER A 39 13.04 29.66 26.75
CA SER A 39 11.99 28.66 26.55
C SER A 39 10.94 28.66 27.65
N THR A 40 11.25 29.14 28.86
CA THR A 40 10.31 29.25 29.99
C THR A 40 9.50 30.55 29.99
N ASP A 41 9.90 31.53 29.18
CA ASP A 41 9.19 32.80 29.07
C ASP A 41 7.81 32.60 28.43
N SER A 42 6.76 33.06 29.12
CA SER A 42 5.37 32.90 28.68
C SER A 42 5.08 33.60 27.36
N THR A 43 5.72 34.74 27.08
CA THR A 43 5.54 35.50 25.84
C THR A 43 6.14 34.74 24.66
N ASN A 44 7.37 34.24 24.83
CA ASN A 44 8.04 33.45 23.80
C ASN A 44 7.28 32.16 23.48
N ARG A 45 6.77 31.45 24.49
CA ARG A 45 5.91 30.27 24.32
C ARG A 45 4.61 30.59 23.57
N ALA A 46 3.92 31.65 23.98
CA ALA A 46 2.69 32.08 23.32
C ALA A 46 2.92 32.40 21.84
N ILE A 47 3.97 33.15 21.52
CA ILE A 47 4.31 33.52 20.13
C ILE A 47 4.77 32.29 19.33
N LEU A 48 5.52 31.37 19.93
CA LEU A 48 5.91 30.11 19.31
C LEU A 48 4.68 29.33 18.83
N PHE A 49 3.69 29.11 19.70
CA PHE A 49 2.48 28.37 19.32
C PHE A 49 1.62 29.11 18.30
N LEU A 50 1.52 30.44 18.42
CA LEU A 50 0.82 31.28 17.45
C LEU A 50 1.45 31.21 16.05
N LYS A 51 2.79 31.20 15.96
CA LYS A 51 3.50 31.06 14.69
C LYS A 51 3.40 29.65 14.13
N TYR A 52 3.56 28.64 14.98
CA TYR A 52 3.58 27.25 14.55
C TYR A 52 2.21 26.72 14.11
N TYR A 53 1.16 27.01 14.89
CA TYR A 53 -0.20 26.50 14.61
C TYR A 53 -1.13 27.51 13.93
N GLY A 54 -0.71 28.78 13.81
CA GLY A 54 -1.54 29.85 13.30
C GLY A 54 -2.58 30.34 14.32
N LYS A 55 -2.97 31.62 14.21
CA LYS A 55 -3.85 32.28 15.19
C LYS A 55 -5.20 31.57 15.41
N GLY A 56 -5.78 31.01 14.36
CA GLY A 56 -7.10 30.39 14.44
C GLY A 56 -7.14 29.04 15.17
N GLN A 57 -6.03 28.29 15.19
CA GLN A 57 -5.97 26.96 15.79
C GLN A 57 -5.04 26.85 17.00
N ALA A 58 -4.16 27.83 17.21
CA ALA A 58 -3.07 27.73 18.18
C ALA A 58 -3.56 27.37 19.57
N LEU A 59 -4.63 28.00 20.07
CA LEU A 59 -5.07 27.74 21.43
C LEU A 59 -5.63 26.32 21.62
N TYR A 60 -6.43 25.83 20.66
CA TYR A 60 -6.92 24.46 20.67
C TYR A 60 -5.77 23.45 20.53
N LYS A 61 -4.90 23.59 19.53
CA LYS A 61 -3.78 22.67 19.31
C LYS A 61 -2.81 22.66 20.50
N THR A 62 -2.58 23.82 21.15
CA THR A 62 -1.78 23.89 22.38
C THR A 62 -2.47 23.20 23.54
N TYR A 63 -3.79 23.39 23.71
CA TYR A 63 -4.56 22.70 24.75
C TYR A 63 -4.58 21.17 24.58
N THR A 64 -4.62 20.69 23.33
CA THR A 64 -4.66 19.25 23.02
C THR A 64 -3.29 18.59 23.13
N TYR A 65 -2.24 19.19 22.54
CA TYR A 65 -0.92 18.55 22.43
C TYR A 65 0.10 19.01 23.48
N HIS A 66 -0.06 20.22 24.03
CA HIS A 66 0.93 20.88 24.92
C HIS A 66 0.29 21.38 26.22
N ARG A 67 -0.73 20.68 26.72
CA ARG A 67 -1.56 21.11 27.85
C ARG A 67 -0.77 21.48 29.10
N SER A 68 0.31 20.77 29.40
CA SER A 68 1.16 21.01 30.58
C SER A 68 1.90 22.34 30.53
N ILE A 69 2.08 22.91 29.33
CA ILE A 69 2.73 24.21 29.13
C ILE A 69 1.70 25.34 29.23
N LEU A 70 0.42 25.05 28.98
CA LEU A 70 -0.63 26.05 28.91
C LEU A 70 -1.07 26.48 30.32
N ASP A 71 -0.91 27.76 30.63
CA ASP A 71 -1.42 28.39 31.84
C ASP A 71 -2.25 29.65 31.51
N VAL A 72 -2.77 30.31 32.54
CA VAL A 72 -3.59 31.53 32.39
C VAL A 72 -2.80 32.66 31.72
N THR A 73 -1.51 32.78 32.01
CA THR A 73 -0.64 33.85 31.48
C THR A 73 -0.40 33.67 29.99
N ILE A 74 0.05 32.49 29.58
CA ILE A 74 0.29 32.12 28.18
C ILE A 74 -1.01 32.24 27.39
N THR A 75 -2.10 31.68 27.91
CA THR A 75 -3.43 31.79 27.28
C THR A 75 -3.83 33.25 27.07
N SER A 76 -3.69 34.10 28.10
CA SER A 76 -4.04 35.51 28.01
C SER A 76 -3.19 36.24 26.97
N ILE A 77 -1.88 35.94 26.88
CA ILE A 77 -0.99 36.50 25.86
C ILE A 77 -1.43 36.04 24.47
N MET A 78 -1.75 34.76 24.29
CA MET A 78 -2.23 34.23 23.01
C MET A 78 -3.50 34.94 22.55
N LEU A 79 -4.50 35.08 23.43
CA LEU A 79 -5.75 35.80 23.13
C LEU A 79 -5.50 37.27 22.79
N LYS A 80 -4.64 37.97 23.54
CA LYS A 80 -4.25 39.36 23.24
C LYS A 80 -3.57 39.51 21.89
N ASN A 81 -2.86 38.47 21.42
CA ASN A 81 -2.21 38.43 20.11
C ASN A 81 -3.14 37.92 18.99
N GLY A 82 -4.43 37.74 19.29
CA GLY A 82 -5.47 37.39 18.33
C GLY A 82 -5.66 35.89 18.12
N ALA A 83 -5.25 35.04 19.08
CA ALA A 83 -5.68 33.65 19.06
C ALA A 83 -7.21 33.56 19.10
N LEU A 84 -7.76 32.68 18.27
CA LEU A 84 -9.18 32.35 18.35
C LEU A 84 -9.45 31.56 19.64
N PHE A 85 -10.59 31.81 20.27
CA PHE A 85 -11.10 31.03 21.41
C PHE A 85 -12.41 30.32 21.03
N PRO A 86 -12.35 29.14 20.39
CA PRO A 86 -13.56 28.45 19.93
C PRO A 86 -14.46 28.05 21.10
N ARG A 87 -15.79 28.08 20.91
CA ARG A 87 -16.74 27.65 21.94
C ARG A 87 -16.54 26.20 22.34
N PHE A 88 -16.26 25.33 21.37
CA PHE A 88 -16.05 23.91 21.61
C PHE A 88 -14.82 23.61 22.47
N LEU A 89 -13.79 24.48 22.45
CA LEU A 89 -12.65 24.36 23.36
C LEU A 89 -13.07 24.58 24.82
N ALA A 90 -13.98 25.52 25.07
CA ALA A 90 -14.54 25.72 26.40
C ALA A 90 -15.38 24.51 26.84
N GLN A 91 -16.22 23.98 25.95
CA GLN A 91 -16.99 22.74 26.19
C GLN A 91 -16.07 21.57 26.54
N LEU A 92 -14.99 21.37 25.77
CA LEU A 92 -13.98 20.34 26.00
C LEU A 92 -13.29 20.52 27.36
N SER A 93 -12.93 21.75 27.73
CA SER A 93 -12.29 22.01 29.02
C SER A 93 -13.17 21.69 30.22
N VAL A 94 -14.48 21.95 30.11
CA VAL A 94 -15.47 21.59 31.14
C VAL A 94 -15.60 20.07 31.24
N GLN A 95 -15.71 19.40 30.09
CA GLN A 95 -15.78 17.94 30.04
C GLN A 95 -14.54 17.29 30.66
N ASP A 96 -13.34 17.71 30.27
CA ASP A 96 -12.07 17.17 30.78
C ASP A 96 -11.92 17.37 32.30
N PHE A 97 -12.33 18.53 32.81
CA PHE A 97 -12.28 18.85 34.23
C PHE A 97 -13.27 18.01 35.05
N GLN A 98 -14.50 17.83 34.56
CA GLN A 98 -15.53 17.04 35.24
C GLN A 98 -15.26 15.53 35.21
N SER A 99 -14.76 15.02 34.08
CA SER A 99 -14.49 13.60 33.88
C SER A 99 -13.21 13.10 34.54
N LYS A 100 -12.39 14.00 35.12
CA LYS A 100 -11.09 13.68 35.74
C LYS A 100 -10.22 12.80 34.82
N THR A 101 -10.09 13.21 33.56
CA THR A 101 -9.18 12.57 32.59
C THR A 101 -7.75 12.48 33.14
N HIS A 102 -6.89 11.66 32.55
CA HIS A 102 -5.49 11.49 32.97
C HIS A 102 -4.66 12.79 32.98
N ASN A 103 -5.15 13.89 32.38
CA ASN A 103 -4.48 15.18 32.37
C ASN A 103 -5.50 16.34 32.34
N PRO A 104 -6.24 16.59 33.43
CA PRO A 104 -7.26 17.63 33.44
C PRO A 104 -6.59 19.02 33.44
N PRO A 105 -7.24 20.06 32.90
CA PRO A 105 -6.73 21.42 33.02
C PRO A 105 -6.62 21.83 34.49
N SER A 106 -5.63 22.68 34.80
CA SER A 106 -5.53 23.26 36.15
C SER A 106 -6.77 24.08 36.48
N THR A 107 -7.18 24.10 37.75
CA THR A 107 -8.36 24.87 38.20
C THR A 107 -8.33 26.32 37.74
N PRO A 108 -7.20 27.06 37.82
CA PRO A 108 -7.14 28.44 37.31
C PRO A 108 -7.38 28.54 35.80
N LEU A 109 -6.82 27.62 35.01
CA LEU A 109 -7.01 27.61 33.55
C LEU A 109 -8.46 27.26 33.17
N TYR A 110 -9.05 26.28 33.85
CA TYR A 110 -10.46 25.91 33.69
C TYR A 110 -11.39 27.11 33.96
N VAL A 111 -11.23 27.77 35.13
CA VAL A 111 -12.03 28.94 35.50
C VAL A 111 -11.84 30.07 34.48
N PHE A 112 -10.61 30.28 34.01
CA PHE A 112 -10.31 31.26 32.98
C PHE A 112 -11.06 30.98 31.68
N PHE A 113 -11.05 29.74 31.17
CA PHE A 113 -11.78 29.38 29.95
C PHE A 113 -13.29 29.53 30.08
N VAL A 114 -13.88 29.15 31.21
CA VAL A 114 -15.31 29.32 31.46
C VAL A 114 -15.70 30.81 31.43
N ASN A 115 -14.94 31.65 32.14
CA ASN A 115 -15.16 33.09 32.14
C ASN A 115 -14.98 33.70 30.74
N GLN A 116 -13.93 33.29 30.03
CA GLN A 116 -13.69 33.75 28.66
C GLN A 116 -14.82 33.33 27.70
N ALA A 117 -15.43 32.17 27.90
CA ALA A 117 -16.57 31.71 27.12
C ALA A 117 -17.81 32.55 27.39
N PHE A 118 -18.12 32.88 28.64
CA PHE A 118 -19.22 33.79 28.97
C PHE A 118 -18.97 35.20 28.43
N ASN A 119 -17.72 35.69 28.47
CA ASN A 119 -17.37 36.99 27.89
C ASN A 119 -17.55 37.02 26.37
N SER A 120 -17.17 35.95 25.68
CA SER A 120 -17.19 35.88 24.21
C SER A 120 -18.58 35.54 23.65
N TYR A 121 -19.31 34.65 24.32
CA TYR A 121 -20.54 34.05 23.81
C TYR A 121 -21.79 34.35 24.63
N LYS A 122 -21.65 34.95 25.82
CA LYS A 122 -22.75 35.23 26.75
C LYS A 122 -23.56 33.96 27.03
N GLU A 123 -24.88 34.06 26.93
CA GLU A 123 -25.83 32.94 27.12
C GLU A 123 -25.62 31.80 26.11
N LEU A 124 -24.93 32.05 24.99
CA LEU A 124 -24.67 31.04 23.94
C LEU A 124 -23.47 30.14 24.26
N ALA A 125 -22.74 30.35 25.36
CA ALA A 125 -21.59 29.51 25.73
C ALA A 125 -21.98 28.03 26.00
N ASN A 126 -23.23 27.79 26.39
CA ASN A 126 -23.85 26.51 26.75
C ASN A 126 -22.93 25.26 26.69
N PHE A 127 -22.39 24.89 27.85
CA PHE A 127 -21.47 23.76 28.00
C PHE A 127 -22.12 22.37 28.00
N LYS A 128 -23.46 22.30 28.00
CA LYS A 128 -24.18 21.01 27.89
C LYS A 128 -24.27 20.53 26.45
N LEU A 129 -24.06 21.42 25.49
CA LEU A 129 -24.02 21.08 24.07
C LEU A 129 -22.63 20.58 23.69
N ASN A 130 -22.57 19.88 22.57
CA ASN A 130 -21.33 19.40 21.97
C ASN A 130 -21.30 19.84 20.51
N ASP A 131 -20.50 20.85 20.22
CA ASP A 131 -20.43 21.45 18.89
C ASP A 131 -19.88 20.48 17.84
N HIS A 132 -18.97 19.57 18.21
CA HIS A 132 -18.49 18.51 17.31
C HIS A 132 -19.62 17.57 16.89
N ARG A 133 -20.38 17.08 17.88
CA ARG A 133 -21.50 16.18 17.60
C ARG A 133 -22.58 16.86 16.79
N GLU A 134 -22.85 18.14 17.07
CA GLU A 134 -23.81 18.92 16.32
C GLU A 134 -23.34 19.14 14.87
N PHE A 135 -22.08 19.52 14.65
CA PHE A 135 -21.51 19.64 13.31
C PHE A 135 -21.62 18.33 12.51
N GLU A 136 -21.16 17.20 13.08
CA GLU A 136 -21.24 15.89 12.43
C GLU A 136 -22.68 15.48 12.13
N ARG A 137 -23.62 15.80 13.02
CA ARG A 137 -25.04 15.57 12.80
C ARG A 137 -25.54 16.40 11.62
N LEU A 138 -25.26 17.70 11.59
CA LEU A 138 -25.71 18.64 10.56
C LEU A 138 -25.15 18.30 9.16
N VAL A 139 -23.91 17.81 9.04
CA VAL A 139 -23.35 17.43 7.73
C VAL A 139 -23.79 16.05 7.23
N ARG A 140 -24.35 15.20 8.11
CA ARG A 140 -24.78 13.82 7.79
C ARG A 140 -26.30 13.61 7.80
N VAL A 141 -27.10 14.65 8.02
CA VAL A 141 -28.58 14.51 7.98
C VAL A 141 -29.08 14.16 6.58
N PRO A 142 -30.25 13.49 6.43
CA PRO A 142 -30.80 13.13 5.12
C PRO A 142 -31.12 14.30 4.18
N ASN A 143 -31.31 15.52 4.70
CA ASN A 143 -31.50 16.74 3.91
C ASN A 143 -30.58 17.85 4.41
N PRO A 144 -29.29 17.79 4.07
CA PRO A 144 -28.29 18.69 4.64
C PRO A 144 -28.31 20.08 3.99
N ASN A 145 -29.00 20.25 2.86
CA ASN A 145 -29.03 21.49 2.08
C ASN A 145 -30.19 22.42 2.47
N SER A 146 -30.89 22.15 3.58
CA SER A 146 -31.93 23.06 4.06
C SER A 146 -31.32 24.38 4.53
N LYS A 147 -32.01 25.50 4.27
CA LYS A 147 -31.53 26.85 4.67
C LYS A 147 -31.23 26.92 6.17
N GLU A 148 -32.06 26.31 7.00
CA GLU A 148 -31.86 26.25 8.45
C GLU A 148 -30.55 25.51 8.82
N ASN A 149 -30.25 24.40 8.14
CA ASN A 149 -29.04 23.61 8.39
C ASN A 149 -27.78 24.39 8.00
N ILE A 150 -27.81 25.05 6.83
CA ILE A 150 -26.71 25.90 6.35
C ILE A 150 -26.47 27.06 7.31
N GLU A 151 -27.51 27.74 7.79
CA GLU A 151 -27.36 28.83 8.76
C GLU A 151 -26.80 28.34 10.11
N LYS A 152 -27.18 27.13 10.57
CA LYS A 152 -26.59 26.51 11.77
C LYS A 152 -25.12 26.19 11.58
N LEU A 153 -24.74 25.59 10.46
CA LEU A 153 -23.33 25.32 10.10
C LEU A 153 -22.51 26.60 10.01
N LYS A 154 -23.04 27.61 9.31
CA LYS A 154 -22.42 28.93 9.20
C LYS A 154 -22.24 29.59 10.57
N THR A 155 -23.24 29.47 11.45
CA THR A 155 -23.15 29.99 12.82
C THR A 155 -22.06 29.27 13.62
N LEU A 156 -21.98 27.93 13.53
CA LEU A 156 -20.90 27.16 14.17
C LEU A 156 -19.52 27.65 13.72
N ILE A 157 -19.30 27.80 12.42
CA ILE A 157 -18.01 28.18 11.85
C ILE A 157 -17.67 29.65 12.16
N THR A 158 -18.56 30.57 11.78
CA THR A 158 -18.26 32.02 11.79
C THR A 158 -18.42 32.66 13.15
N LYS A 159 -19.42 32.24 13.94
CA LYS A 159 -19.73 32.84 15.24
C LYS A 159 -19.08 32.09 16.39
N PHE A 160 -19.08 30.76 16.36
CA PHE A 160 -18.53 29.92 17.44
C PHE A 160 -17.10 29.45 17.18
N GLY A 161 -16.53 29.77 16.01
CA GLY A 161 -15.14 29.45 15.66
C GLY A 161 -14.89 27.96 15.50
N PHE A 162 -15.93 27.18 15.17
CA PHE A 162 -15.83 25.73 15.04
C PHE A 162 -15.00 25.33 13.82
N PHE A 163 -14.12 24.36 14.00
CA PHE A 163 -13.45 23.65 12.92
C PHE A 163 -13.36 22.14 13.23
N PRO A 164 -13.37 21.26 12.22
CA PRO A 164 -13.11 19.84 12.41
C PRO A 164 -11.72 19.58 13.00
N THR A 165 -11.62 18.69 13.97
CA THR A 165 -10.41 18.50 14.79
C THR A 165 -9.66 17.20 14.47
N LEU A 166 -8.33 17.24 14.70
CA LEU A 166 -7.38 16.15 14.39
C LEU A 166 -7.30 15.05 15.46
N ASP A 167 -7.98 15.20 16.59
CA ASP A 167 -8.21 14.10 17.53
C ASP A 167 -9.08 12.99 16.91
N GLN A 168 -9.85 13.32 15.87
CA GLN A 168 -10.48 12.37 14.97
C GLN A 168 -9.47 11.87 13.94
N SER A 169 -9.64 10.62 13.46
CA SER A 169 -8.77 10.12 12.39
C SER A 169 -8.84 11.06 11.17
N HIS A 170 -7.69 11.34 10.54
CA HIS A 170 -7.57 12.24 9.37
C HIS A 170 -8.62 11.96 8.28
N ARG A 171 -8.93 10.67 8.06
CA ARG A 171 -9.96 10.21 7.14
C ARG A 171 -11.38 10.72 7.48
N ILE A 172 -11.74 10.77 8.76
CA ILE A 172 -13.05 11.25 9.21
C ILE A 172 -13.16 12.75 8.93
N VAL A 173 -12.12 13.52 9.25
CA VAL A 173 -12.10 14.97 9.00
C VAL A 173 -12.23 15.26 7.51
N ALA A 174 -11.45 14.57 6.67
CA ALA A 174 -11.55 14.73 5.22
C ALA A 174 -12.94 14.37 4.68
N GLU A 175 -13.58 13.34 5.23
CA GLU A 175 -14.96 12.99 4.86
C GLU A 175 -15.96 14.08 5.27
N SER A 176 -15.84 14.64 6.47
CA SER A 176 -16.72 15.71 6.93
C SER A 176 -16.53 17.00 6.14
N LEU A 177 -15.30 17.33 5.71
CA LEU A 177 -15.02 18.45 4.80
C LEU A 177 -15.60 18.21 3.41
N TYR A 178 -15.49 16.99 2.88
CA TYR A 178 -16.14 16.62 1.62
C TYR A 178 -17.67 16.79 1.68
N LEU A 179 -18.30 16.29 2.76
CA LEU A 179 -19.74 16.44 2.98
C LEU A 179 -20.14 17.91 3.12
N LEU A 180 -19.37 18.71 3.85
CA LEU A 180 -19.60 20.14 4.00
C LEU A 180 -19.53 20.87 2.64
N GLY A 181 -18.54 20.54 1.80
CA GLY A 181 -18.41 21.10 0.45
C GLY A 181 -19.58 20.73 -0.47
N ASN A 182 -20.18 19.55 -0.29
CA ASN A 182 -21.39 19.16 -1.04
C ASN A 182 -22.64 19.93 -0.60
N ILE A 183 -22.65 20.49 0.61
CA ILE A 183 -23.73 21.34 1.10
C ILE A 183 -23.59 22.74 0.53
N ASP A 184 -22.46 23.38 0.83
CA ASP A 184 -22.11 24.70 0.34
C ASP A 184 -20.59 24.92 0.46
N LEU A 185 -19.94 25.07 -0.69
CA LEU A 185 -18.50 25.31 -0.78
C LEU A 185 -18.05 26.63 -0.14
N VAL A 186 -18.94 27.60 0.02
CA VAL A 186 -18.65 28.83 0.77
C VAL A 186 -18.32 28.51 2.23
N LEU A 187 -18.89 27.46 2.81
CA LEU A 187 -18.60 27.06 4.19
C LEU A 187 -17.16 26.55 4.36
N ILE A 188 -16.55 25.98 3.32
CA ILE A 188 -15.13 25.61 3.32
C ILE A 188 -14.26 26.88 3.31
N SER A 189 -14.63 27.85 2.47
CA SER A 189 -13.96 29.15 2.44
C SER A 189 -14.08 29.88 3.79
N ASP A 190 -15.25 29.79 4.44
CA ASP A 190 -15.48 30.34 5.78
C ASP A 190 -14.63 29.64 6.84
N LEU A 191 -14.47 28.30 6.77
CA LEU A 191 -13.55 27.58 7.67
C LEU A 191 -12.13 28.12 7.56
N GLN A 192 -11.60 28.26 6.34
CA GLN A 192 -10.26 28.81 6.12
C GLN A 192 -10.15 30.25 6.66
N ARG A 193 -11.13 31.10 6.32
CA ARG A 193 -11.11 32.52 6.67
C ARG A 193 -11.24 32.79 8.16
N TYR A 194 -12.16 32.11 8.85
CA TYR A 194 -12.50 32.41 10.24
C TYR A 194 -11.74 31.55 11.25
N THR A 195 -11.32 30.34 10.86
CA THR A 195 -10.61 29.41 11.77
C THR A 195 -9.15 29.17 11.41
N GLY A 196 -8.71 29.67 10.24
CA GLY A 196 -7.35 29.42 9.76
C GLY A 196 -7.10 27.95 9.43
N LEU A 197 -8.14 27.17 9.13
CA LEU A 197 -8.00 25.77 8.74
C LEU A 197 -7.21 25.63 7.45
N ASP A 198 -6.08 24.93 7.52
CA ASP A 198 -5.33 24.56 6.33
C ASP A 198 -5.97 23.33 5.68
N ILE A 199 -6.71 23.56 4.59
CA ILE A 199 -7.37 22.48 3.85
C ILE A 199 -6.38 21.60 3.09
N THR A 200 -5.13 22.06 2.87
CA THR A 200 -4.12 21.27 2.16
C THR A 200 -3.74 20.01 2.95
N GLU A 201 -3.83 20.08 4.28
CA GLU A 201 -3.65 18.93 5.17
C GLU A 201 -4.60 17.78 4.82
N PHE A 202 -5.83 18.07 4.38
CA PHE A 202 -6.88 17.08 4.08
C PHE A 202 -7.14 16.87 2.60
N GLN A 203 -6.34 17.49 1.73
CA GLN A 203 -6.61 17.57 0.30
C GLN A 203 -6.80 16.21 -0.36
N GLU A 204 -5.89 15.26 -0.13
CA GLU A 204 -5.97 13.92 -0.71
C GLU A 204 -7.28 13.22 -0.32
N GLY A 205 -7.65 13.24 0.96
CA GLY A 205 -8.86 12.58 1.45
C GLY A 205 -10.14 13.20 0.88
N VAL A 206 -10.20 14.53 0.75
CA VAL A 206 -11.34 15.23 0.16
C VAL A 206 -11.42 14.96 -1.33
N MET A 207 -10.32 15.18 -2.06
CA MET A 207 -10.30 15.06 -3.53
C MET A 207 -10.50 13.62 -4.00
N ASP A 208 -10.06 12.63 -3.22
CA ASP A 208 -10.37 11.22 -3.45
C ASP A 208 -11.89 10.99 -3.45
N ARG A 209 -12.62 11.56 -2.47
CA ARG A 209 -14.08 11.44 -2.37
C ARG A 209 -14.79 12.23 -3.46
N VAL A 210 -14.29 13.43 -3.79
CA VAL A 210 -14.81 14.26 -4.90
C VAL A 210 -14.70 13.49 -6.20
N LEU A 211 -13.55 12.90 -6.51
CA LEU A 211 -13.41 12.07 -7.70
C LEU A 211 -14.27 10.81 -7.60
N GLU A 212 -14.33 10.13 -6.44
CA GLU A 212 -15.18 8.96 -6.16
C GLU A 212 -16.67 9.21 -6.47
N HIS A 213 -17.16 10.44 -6.33
CA HIS A 213 -18.57 10.79 -6.60
C HIS A 213 -18.73 11.80 -7.73
N ALA A 214 -17.69 11.99 -8.55
CA ALA A 214 -17.71 13.01 -9.58
C ALA A 214 -18.79 12.75 -10.63
N MET A 215 -19.67 13.74 -10.81
CA MET A 215 -20.77 13.68 -11.78
C MET A 215 -20.50 14.54 -13.03
N SER A 216 -19.64 15.56 -12.93
CA SER A 216 -19.31 16.46 -14.04
C SER A 216 -17.99 17.19 -13.81
N THR A 217 -17.41 17.77 -14.88
CA THR A 217 -16.21 18.60 -14.77
C THR A 217 -16.45 19.81 -13.89
N LYS A 218 -17.62 20.44 -14.02
CA LYS A 218 -18.02 21.60 -13.20
C LYS A 218 -18.04 21.25 -11.71
N TYR A 219 -18.54 20.07 -11.35
CA TYR A 219 -18.57 19.63 -9.94
C TYR A 219 -17.16 19.60 -9.34
N VAL A 220 -16.18 18.99 -10.04
CA VAL A 220 -14.79 18.95 -9.57
C VAL A 220 -14.15 20.34 -9.59
N GLN A 221 -14.38 21.12 -10.66
CA GLN A 221 -13.87 22.48 -10.79
C GLN A 221 -14.28 23.37 -9.62
N ASN A 222 -15.52 23.26 -9.13
CA ASN A 222 -15.96 24.04 -7.98
C ASN A 222 -15.10 23.79 -6.73
N PHE A 223 -14.64 22.57 -6.48
CA PHE A 223 -13.72 22.27 -5.37
C PHE A 223 -12.31 22.84 -5.64
N LEU A 224 -11.86 22.82 -6.90
CA LEU A 224 -10.58 23.42 -7.27
C LEU A 224 -10.59 24.94 -7.08
N ASP A 225 -11.70 25.59 -7.40
CA ASP A 225 -11.86 27.05 -7.26
C ASP A 225 -11.80 27.52 -5.79
N VAL A 226 -12.11 26.63 -4.84
CA VAL A 226 -12.00 26.90 -3.38
C VAL A 226 -10.56 26.72 -2.88
N GLY A 227 -9.68 26.09 -3.66
CA GLY A 227 -8.26 25.94 -3.34
C GLY A 227 -7.79 24.50 -3.11
N PHE A 228 -8.65 23.49 -3.31
CA PHE A 228 -8.18 22.11 -3.42
C PHE A 228 -7.43 21.90 -4.74
N ASN A 229 -6.53 20.92 -4.81
CA ASN A 229 -5.80 20.60 -6.03
C ASN A 229 -5.85 19.11 -6.39
N LEU A 230 -5.79 18.83 -7.69
CA LEU A 230 -5.59 17.48 -8.22
C LEU A 230 -4.10 17.12 -8.15
N THR A 231 -3.69 16.44 -7.08
CA THR A 231 -2.34 15.88 -6.99
C THR A 231 -2.20 14.67 -7.90
N ASP A 232 -0.96 14.28 -8.18
CA ASP A 232 -0.67 13.07 -8.96
C ASP A 232 -1.27 11.82 -8.31
N ARG A 233 -1.26 11.76 -6.97
CA ARG A 233 -1.86 10.66 -6.21
C ARG A 233 -3.38 10.62 -6.39
N THR A 234 -4.07 11.74 -6.22
CA THR A 234 -5.53 11.80 -6.38
C THR A 234 -5.93 11.45 -7.83
N ILE A 235 -5.19 11.95 -8.82
CA ILE A 235 -5.41 11.62 -10.24
C ILE A 235 -5.24 10.13 -10.48
N LYS A 236 -4.14 9.53 -10.01
CA LYS A 236 -3.89 8.09 -10.13
C LYS A 236 -4.99 7.26 -9.49
N LYS A 237 -5.52 7.68 -8.34
CA LYS A 237 -6.65 7.01 -7.66
C LYS A 237 -7.95 7.14 -8.45
N GLY A 238 -8.22 8.32 -9.01
CA GLY A 238 -9.33 8.54 -9.93
C GLY A 238 -9.25 7.66 -11.18
N ILE A 239 -8.05 7.54 -11.77
CA ILE A 239 -7.78 6.66 -12.92
C ILE A 239 -8.01 5.19 -12.55
N ALA A 240 -7.48 4.76 -11.41
CA ALA A 240 -7.61 3.38 -10.94
C ALA A 240 -9.07 2.97 -10.63
N GLY A 241 -9.93 3.92 -10.29
CA GLY A 241 -11.38 3.67 -10.19
C GLY A 241 -12.06 3.35 -11.54
N ALA A 242 -11.39 3.58 -12.66
CA ALA A 242 -11.76 3.18 -14.02
C ALA A 242 -13.20 3.50 -14.46
N ARG A 243 -13.69 4.69 -14.05
CA ARG A 243 -15.01 5.18 -14.43
C ARG A 243 -14.90 6.12 -15.62
N PRO A 244 -15.64 5.87 -16.73
CA PRO A 244 -15.57 6.70 -17.94
C PRO A 244 -15.84 8.19 -17.68
N ILE A 245 -16.78 8.50 -16.79
CA ILE A 245 -17.09 9.89 -16.38
C ILE A 245 -15.88 10.57 -15.73
N VAL A 246 -15.10 9.85 -14.92
CA VAL A 246 -13.91 10.42 -14.27
C VAL A 246 -12.81 10.67 -15.29
N PHE A 247 -12.64 9.77 -16.26
CA PHE A 247 -11.64 9.96 -17.32
C PHE A 247 -11.93 11.21 -18.16
N SER A 248 -13.19 11.43 -18.55
CA SER A 248 -13.57 12.63 -19.32
C SER A 248 -13.41 13.90 -18.48
N ILE A 249 -13.73 13.86 -17.19
CA ILE A 249 -13.51 14.97 -16.27
C ILE A 249 -12.02 15.30 -16.17
N LEU A 250 -11.18 14.30 -15.92
CA LEU A 250 -9.74 14.48 -15.81
C LEU A 250 -9.15 15.00 -17.13
N ALA A 251 -9.61 14.51 -18.28
CA ALA A 251 -9.17 14.99 -19.60
C ALA A 251 -9.45 16.48 -19.85
N ASN A 252 -10.49 17.04 -19.21
CA ASN A 252 -10.80 18.47 -19.27
C ASN A 252 -9.97 19.31 -18.30
N LEU A 253 -9.48 18.72 -17.20
CA LEU A 253 -8.82 19.45 -16.10
C LEU A 253 -7.30 19.28 -16.08
N VAL A 254 -6.77 18.23 -16.73
CA VAL A 254 -5.36 17.85 -16.68
C VAL A 254 -4.86 17.65 -18.10
N SER A 255 -3.62 18.06 -18.37
CA SER A 255 -3.03 17.91 -19.71
C SER A 255 -2.96 16.43 -20.13
N LYS A 256 -3.25 16.17 -21.40
CA LYS A 256 -3.25 14.81 -21.98
C LYS A 256 -1.92 14.07 -21.75
N THR A 257 -0.79 14.78 -21.85
CA THR A 257 0.55 14.23 -21.59
C THR A 257 0.70 13.75 -20.15
N LYS A 258 0.28 14.58 -19.18
CA LYS A 258 0.36 14.23 -17.76
C LYS A 258 -0.55 13.05 -17.43
N LEU A 259 -1.76 13.03 -17.97
CA LEU A 259 -2.68 11.91 -17.76
C LEU A 259 -2.16 10.59 -18.31
N LYS A 260 -1.52 10.59 -19.49
CA LYS A 260 -0.93 9.37 -20.04
C LYS A 260 0.17 8.82 -19.14
N VAL A 261 1.08 9.69 -18.67
CA VAL A 261 2.14 9.29 -17.73
C VAL A 261 1.56 8.73 -16.44
N LEU A 262 0.58 9.42 -15.85
CA LEU A 262 -0.05 8.96 -14.61
C LEU A 262 -0.87 7.68 -14.81
N ALA A 263 -1.45 7.44 -15.98
CA ALA A 263 -2.13 6.19 -16.30
C ALA A 263 -1.15 5.01 -16.42
N GLU A 264 0.00 5.20 -17.07
CA GLU A 264 1.08 4.20 -17.10
C GLU A 264 1.58 3.89 -15.68
N ASP A 265 1.81 4.92 -14.87
CA ASP A 265 2.18 4.76 -13.46
C ASP A 265 1.09 4.04 -12.65
N THR A 266 -0.19 4.33 -12.89
CA THR A 266 -1.29 3.63 -12.23
C THR A 266 -1.27 2.15 -12.57
N ILE A 267 -1.03 1.77 -13.83
CA ILE A 267 -0.85 0.36 -14.23
C ILE A 267 0.37 -0.26 -13.53
N TYR A 268 1.49 0.49 -13.46
CA TYR A 268 2.68 0.08 -12.73
C TYR A 268 2.37 -0.19 -11.24
N GLU A 269 1.59 0.64 -10.55
CA GLU A 269 1.21 0.42 -9.16
C GLU A 269 0.18 -0.71 -9.00
N LEU A 270 -0.76 -0.85 -9.94
CA LEU A 270 -1.78 -1.91 -9.92
C LEU A 270 -1.19 -3.30 -10.14
N PHE A 271 -0.08 -3.46 -10.87
CA PHE A 271 0.64 -4.73 -10.96
C PHE A 271 1.71 -4.91 -9.86
N GLY A 272 2.27 -3.81 -9.34
CA GLY A 272 3.33 -3.84 -8.33
C GLY A 272 2.87 -4.19 -6.90
N PRO A 273 3.78 -4.68 -6.03
CA PRO A 273 3.45 -4.98 -4.64
C PRO A 273 3.09 -3.73 -3.83
N TYR A 274 2.33 -3.91 -2.75
CA TYR A 274 2.04 -2.85 -1.77
C TYR A 274 3.29 -2.60 -0.90
N LEU A 275 4.28 -1.88 -1.43
CA LEU A 275 5.56 -1.64 -0.74
C LEU A 275 5.41 -0.73 0.49
N ASN A 276 4.49 0.24 0.44
CA ASN A 276 4.21 1.17 1.52
C ASN A 276 2.72 1.52 1.55
N ARG A 277 2.03 1.32 2.69
CA ARG A 277 0.59 1.64 2.82
C ARG A 277 0.31 3.14 2.72
N MET A 278 1.28 3.98 3.07
CA MET A 278 1.14 5.44 3.01
C MET A 278 1.30 5.96 1.57
N GLU A 279 2.17 5.36 0.77
CA GLU A 279 2.51 5.85 -0.58
C GLU A 279 1.78 5.09 -1.70
N SER A 280 1.43 3.83 -1.50
CA SER A 280 0.66 3.07 -2.49
C SER A 280 -0.80 3.51 -2.53
N LEU A 281 -1.40 3.42 -3.71
CA LEU A 281 -2.83 3.69 -3.93
C LEU A 281 -3.75 2.81 -3.05
N ASN A 282 -3.28 1.63 -2.62
CA ASN A 282 -4.02 0.66 -1.81
C ASN A 282 -5.42 0.34 -2.41
N ILE A 283 -5.48 0.21 -3.73
CA ILE A 283 -6.70 -0.13 -4.47
C ILE A 283 -6.70 -1.63 -4.75
N SER A 284 -7.86 -2.25 -4.64
CA SER A 284 -8.07 -3.63 -5.05
C SER A 284 -7.89 -3.75 -6.55
N TRP A 285 -7.10 -4.73 -6.99
CA TRP A 285 -6.95 -5.01 -8.41
C TRP A 285 -8.28 -5.54 -8.99
N ASP A 286 -8.67 -5.05 -10.16
CA ASP A 286 -9.85 -5.47 -10.92
C ASP A 286 -9.52 -5.52 -12.42
N SER A 287 -9.87 -6.62 -13.08
CA SER A 287 -9.57 -6.85 -14.50
C SER A 287 -10.30 -5.87 -15.40
N THR A 288 -11.57 -5.58 -15.09
CA THR A 288 -12.41 -4.68 -15.88
C THR A 288 -11.86 -3.26 -15.81
N ALA A 289 -11.45 -2.81 -14.62
CA ALA A 289 -10.82 -1.52 -14.42
C ALA A 289 -9.53 -1.38 -15.23
N VAL A 290 -8.63 -2.38 -15.15
CA VAL A 290 -7.35 -2.38 -15.87
C VAL A 290 -7.56 -2.33 -17.38
N GLN A 291 -8.45 -3.14 -17.94
CA GLN A 291 -8.74 -3.13 -19.38
C GLN A 291 -9.25 -1.76 -19.85
N ARG A 292 -10.13 -1.12 -19.07
CA ARG A 292 -10.63 0.23 -19.39
C ARG A 292 -9.51 1.27 -19.38
N ILE A 293 -8.60 1.21 -18.41
CA ILE A 293 -7.46 2.14 -18.34
C ILE A 293 -6.56 1.93 -19.57
N ILE A 294 -6.20 0.68 -19.86
CA ILE A 294 -5.34 0.34 -21.01
C ILE A 294 -5.94 0.85 -22.32
N HIS A 295 -7.22 0.55 -22.57
CA HIS A 295 -7.90 0.94 -23.79
C HIS A 295 -8.09 2.46 -23.89
N HIS A 296 -8.52 3.12 -22.81
CA HIS A 296 -8.79 4.55 -22.84
C HIS A 296 -7.53 5.40 -23.05
N PHE A 297 -6.44 5.04 -22.38
CA PHE A 297 -5.18 5.79 -22.44
C PHE A 297 -4.21 5.28 -23.52
N ASN A 298 -4.60 4.25 -24.28
CA ASN A 298 -3.75 3.55 -25.25
C ASN A 298 -2.40 3.17 -24.63
N ILE A 299 -2.45 2.47 -23.50
CA ILE A 299 -1.26 1.98 -22.80
C ILE A 299 -0.63 0.89 -23.68
N SER A 300 0.60 1.13 -24.11
CA SER A 300 1.37 0.21 -24.95
C SER A 300 1.71 -1.08 -24.21
N ASP A 301 1.88 -2.17 -24.94
CA ASP A 301 2.30 -3.45 -24.38
C ASP A 301 3.65 -3.31 -23.66
N GLU A 302 4.59 -2.50 -24.17
CA GLU A 302 5.87 -2.24 -23.50
C GLU A 302 5.70 -1.59 -22.12
N ALA A 303 4.66 -0.77 -21.92
CA ALA A 303 4.35 -0.19 -20.61
C ALA A 303 3.73 -1.24 -19.67
N ILE A 304 2.88 -2.13 -20.19
CA ILE A 304 2.34 -3.27 -19.43
C ILE A 304 3.47 -4.20 -18.99
N GLU A 305 4.45 -4.45 -19.85
CA GLU A 305 5.61 -5.27 -19.54
C GLU A 305 6.50 -4.65 -18.48
N ARG A 306 6.80 -3.34 -18.60
CA ARG A 306 7.50 -2.59 -17.55
C ARG A 306 6.76 -2.60 -16.22
N ALA A 307 5.43 -2.64 -16.25
CA ALA A 307 4.60 -2.72 -15.07
C ALA A 307 4.53 -4.13 -14.47
N LEU A 308 4.63 -5.19 -15.28
CA LEU A 308 4.50 -6.57 -14.81
C LEU A 308 5.85 -7.18 -14.38
N LEU A 309 6.92 -6.93 -15.12
CA LEU A 309 8.22 -7.58 -14.93
C LEU A 309 9.11 -6.79 -13.96
N ASP A 310 9.88 -7.51 -13.13
CA ASP A 310 10.90 -6.88 -12.27
C ASP A 310 12.05 -6.27 -13.10
N ASP A 311 12.40 -6.91 -14.22
CA ASP A 311 13.40 -6.44 -15.16
C ASP A 311 12.97 -6.73 -16.61
N PRO A 312 12.44 -5.72 -17.34
CA PRO A 312 11.99 -5.87 -18.72
C PRO A 312 13.11 -6.22 -19.71
N SER A 313 14.36 -5.88 -19.38
CA SER A 313 15.53 -6.15 -20.24
C SER A 313 15.96 -7.62 -20.22
N LYS A 314 15.49 -8.37 -19.22
CA LYS A 314 15.71 -9.81 -19.08
C LYS A 314 14.48 -10.55 -19.60
N THR A 315 14.30 -10.58 -20.91
CA THR A 315 13.13 -11.24 -21.51
C THR A 315 13.10 -12.75 -21.21
N CYS A 316 12.04 -13.24 -20.54
CA CYS A 316 11.64 -14.64 -20.63
C CYS A 316 11.18 -14.93 -22.05
N THR A 317 11.77 -15.90 -22.72
CA THR A 317 11.24 -16.46 -23.97
C THR A 317 11.03 -17.97 -23.81
N TYR A 318 10.59 -18.64 -24.86
CA TYR A 318 10.56 -20.11 -24.88
C TYR A 318 11.95 -20.73 -24.68
N THR A 319 12.98 -20.09 -25.24
CA THR A 319 14.35 -20.58 -25.26
C THR A 319 15.26 -19.93 -24.22
N LYS A 320 14.85 -18.79 -23.64
CA LYS A 320 15.66 -18.01 -22.68
C LYS A 320 14.94 -17.89 -21.34
N VAL A 321 15.55 -18.46 -20.31
CA VAL A 321 15.09 -18.41 -18.92
C VAL A 321 15.58 -17.13 -18.25
N HIS A 322 14.71 -16.43 -17.51
CA HIS A 322 15.13 -15.31 -16.68
C HIS A 322 16.07 -15.80 -15.57
N PRO A 323 17.25 -15.19 -15.39
CA PRO A 323 18.25 -15.68 -14.43
C PRO A 323 17.86 -15.43 -12.97
N ASN A 324 16.94 -14.49 -12.71
CA ASN A 324 16.48 -14.16 -11.37
C ASN A 324 15.04 -14.64 -11.13
N PHE A 325 14.75 -14.97 -9.87
CA PHE A 325 13.43 -15.38 -9.40
C PHE A 325 13.07 -14.55 -8.15
N PRO A 326 11.83 -14.03 -7.99
CA PRO A 326 10.69 -14.07 -8.91
C PRO A 326 10.89 -13.24 -10.19
N VAL A 327 10.03 -13.44 -11.19
CA VAL A 327 10.11 -12.76 -12.49
C VAL A 327 9.14 -11.57 -12.58
N THR A 328 7.97 -11.70 -11.95
CA THR A 328 6.89 -10.71 -12.02
C THR A 328 6.72 -9.97 -10.69
N ARG A 329 6.51 -8.65 -10.79
CA ARG A 329 6.22 -7.76 -9.65
C ARG A 329 5.00 -8.20 -8.82
N PRO A 330 3.89 -8.71 -9.42
CA PRO A 330 2.76 -9.26 -8.67
C PRO A 330 3.12 -10.40 -7.72
N TYR A 331 4.24 -11.12 -7.91
CA TYR A 331 4.62 -12.25 -7.06
C TYR A 331 4.64 -11.91 -5.57
N LEU A 332 4.90 -10.66 -5.20
CA LEU A 332 4.92 -10.20 -3.81
C LEU A 332 3.54 -9.76 -3.26
N LYS A 333 2.48 -9.79 -4.08
CA LYS A 333 1.11 -9.49 -3.64
C LYS A 333 0.53 -10.61 -2.80
N SER A 334 -0.44 -10.27 -1.95
CA SER A 334 -1.24 -11.27 -1.22
C SER A 334 -2.03 -12.18 -2.17
N ARG A 335 -2.59 -11.61 -3.25
CA ARG A 335 -3.44 -12.31 -4.24
C ARG A 335 -2.99 -12.02 -5.68
N PRO A 336 -1.88 -12.62 -6.14
CA PRO A 336 -1.36 -12.36 -7.49
C PRO A 336 -2.13 -13.06 -8.61
N TYR A 337 -2.87 -14.12 -8.28
CA TYR A 337 -3.49 -15.04 -9.23
C TYR A 337 -4.55 -14.37 -10.12
N PHE A 338 -5.23 -13.31 -9.65
CA PHE A 338 -6.14 -12.53 -10.48
C PHE A 338 -5.42 -11.81 -11.64
N ILE A 339 -4.22 -11.28 -11.36
CA ILE A 339 -3.39 -10.62 -12.37
C ILE A 339 -2.87 -11.65 -13.36
N TRP A 340 -2.36 -12.77 -12.86
CA TRP A 340 -1.82 -13.85 -13.70
C TRP A 340 -2.88 -14.50 -14.60
N SER A 341 -4.09 -14.75 -14.07
CA SER A 341 -5.23 -15.21 -14.88
C SER A 341 -5.54 -14.23 -16.00
N TRP A 342 -5.62 -12.93 -15.67
CA TRP A 342 -5.90 -11.90 -16.67
C TRP A 342 -4.82 -11.79 -17.74
N ILE A 343 -3.54 -11.95 -17.38
CA ILE A 343 -2.45 -12.00 -18.36
C ILE A 343 -2.62 -13.20 -19.30
N LEU A 344 -2.94 -14.39 -18.76
CA LEU A 344 -3.22 -15.57 -19.56
C LEU A 344 -4.39 -15.33 -20.52
N ASP A 345 -5.51 -14.81 -20.01
CA ASP A 345 -6.72 -14.58 -20.81
C ASP A 345 -6.54 -13.49 -21.87
N THR A 346 -5.68 -12.49 -21.60
CA THR A 346 -5.45 -11.34 -22.49
C THR A 346 -4.44 -11.63 -23.58
N PHE A 347 -3.32 -12.29 -23.23
CA PHE A 347 -2.20 -12.49 -24.14
C PHE A 347 -2.08 -13.93 -24.66
N GLY A 348 -2.82 -14.86 -24.05
CA GLY A 348 -2.77 -16.29 -24.37
C GLY A 348 -1.57 -17.01 -23.75
N PRO A 349 -1.55 -18.35 -23.82
CA PRO A 349 -0.53 -19.21 -23.20
C PRO A 349 0.87 -18.99 -23.80
N HIS A 350 0.95 -18.60 -25.07
CA HIS A 350 2.23 -18.53 -25.78
C HIS A 350 2.97 -17.21 -25.59
N HIS A 351 2.36 -16.25 -24.90
CA HIS A 351 2.97 -14.96 -24.68
C HIS A 351 4.03 -14.99 -23.57
N ARG A 352 5.09 -14.19 -23.75
CA ARG A 352 6.21 -14.11 -22.78
C ARG A 352 5.77 -13.72 -21.36
N LEU A 353 4.71 -12.92 -21.25
CA LEU A 353 4.16 -12.52 -19.95
C LEU A 353 3.43 -13.67 -19.27
N SER A 354 2.62 -14.43 -20.01
CA SER A 354 1.95 -15.63 -19.48
C SER A 354 2.96 -16.68 -19.03
N ILE A 355 4.06 -16.82 -19.76
CA ILE A 355 5.20 -17.66 -19.37
C ILE A 355 5.79 -17.20 -18.03
N ALA A 356 6.08 -15.91 -17.87
CA ALA A 356 6.62 -15.37 -16.61
C ALA A 356 5.63 -15.55 -15.45
N CYS A 357 4.33 -15.36 -15.68
CA CYS A 357 3.29 -15.58 -14.68
C CYS A 357 3.16 -17.05 -14.28
N PHE A 358 3.27 -17.98 -15.23
CA PHE A 358 3.22 -19.42 -14.96
C PHE A 358 4.43 -19.89 -14.16
N ASP A 359 5.62 -19.41 -14.51
CA ASP A 359 6.85 -19.66 -13.74
C ASP A 359 6.69 -19.22 -12.27
N ASP A 360 6.12 -18.03 -12.07
CA ASP A 360 5.86 -17.46 -10.77
C ASP A 360 4.76 -18.19 -9.99
N ALA A 361 3.68 -18.60 -10.67
CA ALA A 361 2.60 -19.38 -10.08
C ALA A 361 3.06 -20.78 -9.64
N LEU A 362 3.92 -21.43 -10.44
CA LEU A 362 4.47 -22.75 -10.13
C LEU A 362 5.38 -22.71 -8.90
N SER A 363 6.19 -21.67 -8.74
CA SER A 363 7.10 -21.57 -7.60
C SER A 363 6.41 -21.18 -6.30
N ARG A 364 5.28 -20.46 -6.40
CA ARG A 364 4.60 -19.91 -5.24
C ARG A 364 4.00 -21.03 -4.41
N ALA A 365 4.70 -21.37 -3.34
CA ALA A 365 4.28 -22.39 -2.38
C ALA A 365 3.28 -21.81 -1.35
N VAL A 366 2.07 -21.43 -1.80
CA VAL A 366 0.92 -21.14 -0.90
C VAL A 366 -0.18 -22.19 -1.01
N ALA A 367 -0.71 -22.65 0.13
CA ALA A 367 -1.85 -23.56 0.23
C ALA A 367 -3.18 -22.87 -0.13
N ASP A 368 -3.25 -22.31 -1.33
CA ASP A 368 -4.38 -21.55 -1.84
C ASP A 368 -5.00 -22.34 -3.00
N GLN A 369 -6.26 -22.76 -2.84
CA GLN A 369 -6.98 -23.51 -3.86
C GLN A 369 -7.08 -22.71 -5.16
N THR A 370 -7.25 -21.39 -5.09
CA THR A 370 -7.35 -20.55 -6.28
C THR A 370 -6.05 -20.52 -7.09
N LEU A 371 -4.90 -20.71 -6.43
CA LEU A 371 -3.63 -20.87 -7.13
C LEU A 371 -3.53 -22.22 -7.85
N HIS A 372 -4.09 -23.29 -7.27
CA HIS A 372 -4.14 -24.60 -7.90
C HIS A 372 -5.04 -24.57 -9.14
N ASP A 373 -6.25 -24.01 -9.01
CA ASP A 373 -7.19 -23.87 -10.12
C ASP A 373 -6.59 -23.03 -11.27
N LEU A 374 -5.83 -21.98 -10.95
CA LEU A 374 -5.11 -21.19 -11.94
C LEU A 374 -4.02 -22.00 -12.67
N LEU A 375 -3.27 -22.84 -11.96
CA LEU A 375 -2.25 -23.70 -12.58
C LEU A 375 -2.88 -24.73 -13.51
N ASP A 376 -4.03 -25.29 -13.15
CA ASP A 376 -4.79 -26.18 -14.01
C ASP A 376 -5.28 -25.44 -15.26
N ASN A 377 -5.82 -24.22 -15.11
CA ASN A 377 -6.21 -23.36 -16.25
C ASN A 377 -5.01 -23.05 -17.17
N PHE A 378 -3.83 -22.73 -16.62
CA PHE A 378 -2.62 -22.55 -17.43
C PHE A 378 -2.32 -23.80 -18.28
N LEU A 379 -2.36 -24.99 -17.67
CA LEU A 379 -2.06 -26.24 -18.37
C LEU A 379 -3.14 -26.59 -19.40
N GLU A 380 -4.42 -26.38 -19.09
CA GLU A 380 -5.55 -26.58 -20.00
C GLU A 380 -5.48 -25.66 -21.21
N GLN A 381 -5.04 -24.41 -21.04
CA GLN A 381 -4.80 -23.49 -22.14
C GLN A 381 -3.53 -23.81 -22.94
N GLY A 382 -2.78 -24.86 -22.59
CA GLY A 382 -1.64 -25.32 -23.39
C GLY A 382 -0.28 -24.78 -22.93
N MET A 383 -0.16 -24.31 -21.68
CA MET A 383 1.14 -23.95 -21.12
C MET A 383 2.09 -25.15 -21.05
N VAL A 384 3.36 -24.85 -21.30
CA VAL A 384 4.41 -25.83 -21.46
C VAL A 384 5.26 -25.93 -20.20
N LEU A 385 5.37 -27.13 -19.63
CA LEU A 385 6.36 -27.40 -18.60
C LEU A 385 7.77 -27.50 -19.23
N ARG A 386 8.80 -27.11 -18.47
CA ARG A 386 10.19 -26.96 -18.94
C ARG A 386 11.16 -27.63 -17.95
N PRO A 387 12.41 -27.93 -18.35
CA PRO A 387 13.39 -28.57 -17.47
C PRO A 387 13.54 -27.90 -16.10
N ARG A 388 13.59 -26.56 -16.04
CA ARG A 388 13.67 -25.79 -14.78
C ARG A 388 12.51 -26.03 -13.81
N HIS A 389 11.32 -26.42 -14.30
CA HIS A 389 10.16 -26.68 -13.45
C HIS A 389 10.31 -27.96 -12.64
N VAL A 390 11.21 -28.88 -13.03
CA VAL A 390 11.48 -30.10 -12.28
C VAL A 390 11.93 -29.78 -10.86
N LYS A 391 12.90 -28.87 -10.70
CA LYS A 391 13.37 -28.42 -9.39
C LYS A 391 12.25 -27.79 -8.56
N ILE A 392 11.41 -26.96 -9.18
CA ILE A 392 10.28 -26.30 -8.53
C ILE A 392 9.26 -27.34 -8.04
N LEU A 393 8.85 -28.28 -8.89
CA LEU A 393 7.89 -29.33 -8.56
C LEU A 393 8.46 -30.28 -7.49
N ALA A 394 9.75 -30.61 -7.58
CA ALA A 394 10.45 -31.42 -6.59
C ALA A 394 10.54 -30.74 -5.22
N CYS A 395 10.56 -29.40 -5.15
CA CYS A 395 10.40 -28.67 -3.88
C CYS A 395 8.93 -28.61 -3.44
N ARG A 396 8.01 -28.36 -4.38
CA ARG A 396 6.57 -28.21 -4.14
C ARG A 396 5.95 -29.48 -3.58
N VAL A 397 6.38 -30.66 -4.05
CA VAL A 397 5.86 -31.95 -3.58
C VAL A 397 6.15 -32.22 -2.09
N LEU A 398 7.18 -31.58 -1.53
CA LEU A 398 7.56 -31.68 -0.12
C LEU A 398 6.69 -30.80 0.81
N HIS A 399 5.89 -29.89 0.25
CA HIS A 399 4.92 -29.13 1.01
C HIS A 399 3.62 -29.91 1.17
N ARG A 400 3.20 -30.15 2.42
CA ARG A 400 2.02 -30.96 2.79
C ARG A 400 0.77 -30.66 1.95
N ASN A 401 0.49 -29.38 1.71
CA ASN A 401 -0.74 -28.93 1.05
C ASN A 401 -0.64 -28.90 -0.48
N MET A 402 0.50 -29.28 -1.04
CA MET A 402 0.78 -29.22 -2.48
C MET A 402 1.24 -30.54 -3.05
N THR A 403 1.56 -31.54 -2.21
CA THR A 403 2.04 -32.85 -2.64
C THR A 403 1.19 -33.45 -3.76
N SER A 404 -0.14 -33.46 -3.59
CA SER A 404 -1.06 -33.98 -4.61
C SER A 404 -1.08 -33.13 -5.89
N ASN A 405 -1.16 -31.79 -5.77
CA ASN A 405 -1.13 -30.89 -6.93
C ASN A 405 0.19 -30.99 -7.71
N ALA A 406 1.33 -31.03 -7.02
CA ALA A 406 2.65 -31.21 -7.63
C ALA A 406 2.75 -32.55 -8.38
N LEU A 407 2.21 -33.64 -7.80
CA LEU A 407 2.12 -34.94 -8.47
C LEU A 407 1.26 -34.87 -9.73
N GLN A 408 0.10 -34.21 -9.69
CA GLN A 408 -0.76 -34.07 -10.87
C GLN A 408 -0.07 -33.28 -11.98
N ILE A 409 0.57 -32.15 -11.66
CA ILE A 409 1.33 -31.35 -12.63
C ILE A 409 2.49 -32.18 -13.21
N PHE A 410 3.12 -33.04 -12.41
CA PHE A 410 4.22 -33.89 -12.87
C PHE A 410 3.76 -35.07 -13.74
N ILE A 411 2.58 -35.63 -13.47
CA ILE A 411 1.91 -36.57 -14.38
C ILE A 411 1.56 -35.86 -15.70
N HIS A 412 1.12 -34.61 -15.63
CA HIS A 412 0.85 -33.79 -16.81
C HIS A 412 2.14 -33.54 -17.62
N LEU A 413 3.28 -33.26 -16.98
CA LEU A 413 4.60 -33.18 -17.65
C LEU A 413 4.89 -34.45 -18.44
N LYS A 414 4.74 -35.63 -17.83
CA LYS A 414 4.96 -36.90 -18.52
C LYS A 414 4.10 -37.02 -19.77
N LYS A 415 2.79 -36.72 -19.65
CA LYS A 415 1.86 -36.74 -20.79
C LYS A 415 2.27 -35.75 -21.89
N GLN A 416 2.66 -34.52 -21.52
CA GLN A 416 3.13 -33.52 -22.47
C GLN A 416 4.36 -34.02 -23.26
N LEU A 417 5.36 -34.60 -22.59
CA LEU A 417 6.55 -35.13 -23.25
C LEU A 417 6.21 -36.26 -24.24
N GLN A 418 5.37 -37.20 -23.82
CA GLN A 418 4.94 -38.32 -24.66
C GLN A 418 4.15 -37.85 -25.89
N GLU A 419 3.21 -36.93 -25.71
CA GLU A 419 2.38 -36.41 -26.80
C GLU A 419 3.21 -35.63 -27.81
N ARG A 420 4.14 -34.79 -27.35
CA ARG A 420 5.01 -34.05 -28.27
C ARG A 420 6.02 -34.92 -28.99
N ARG A 421 6.52 -35.98 -28.34
CA ARG A 421 7.35 -36.99 -29.02
C ARG A 421 6.56 -37.68 -30.13
N ARG A 422 5.31 -38.08 -29.84
CA ARG A 422 4.39 -38.67 -30.84
C ARG A 422 4.20 -37.74 -32.03
N LEU A 423 3.92 -36.46 -31.79
CA LEU A 423 3.76 -35.43 -32.84
C LEU A 423 5.03 -35.26 -33.67
N ALA A 424 6.21 -35.17 -33.04
CA ALA A 424 7.49 -35.05 -33.73
C ALA A 424 7.82 -36.26 -34.62
N THR A 425 7.38 -37.47 -34.24
CA THR A 425 7.59 -38.70 -35.04
C THR A 425 6.56 -38.90 -36.16
N SER A 426 5.46 -38.14 -36.17
CA SER A 426 4.42 -38.27 -37.19
C SER A 426 4.80 -37.51 -38.48
N LYS A 427 4.84 -38.22 -39.62
CA LYS A 427 5.23 -37.69 -40.96
C LYS A 427 4.31 -36.59 -41.54
N PHE A 428 3.30 -36.12 -40.80
CA PHE A 428 2.28 -35.19 -41.26
C PHE A 428 2.46 -33.75 -40.75
N SER A 429 3.55 -33.42 -40.05
CA SER A 429 3.80 -32.03 -39.57
C SER A 429 4.28 -31.11 -40.70
N SER A 430 3.37 -30.80 -41.61
CA SER A 430 3.54 -29.71 -42.56
C SER A 430 3.40 -28.36 -41.84
N SER A 431 4.53 -27.68 -41.66
CA SER A 431 4.69 -26.22 -41.65
C SER A 431 4.04 -25.32 -40.57
N PHE A 432 3.33 -25.78 -39.53
CA PHE A 432 2.57 -24.81 -38.71
C PHE A 432 2.74 -24.71 -37.19
N ASP A 433 3.58 -25.49 -36.48
CA ASP A 433 3.85 -25.17 -35.06
C ASP A 433 5.25 -25.63 -34.58
N GLU A 434 6.25 -24.74 -34.65
CA GLU A 434 7.54 -24.92 -33.94
C GLU A 434 7.36 -25.08 -32.42
N ILE A 435 6.22 -24.63 -31.88
CA ILE A 435 5.91 -24.62 -30.44
C ILE A 435 5.52 -26.01 -29.90
N THR A 436 5.08 -26.93 -30.76
CA THR A 436 4.62 -28.28 -30.35
C THR A 436 5.69 -29.38 -30.48
N GLN A 437 6.81 -29.09 -31.14
CA GLN A 437 7.90 -30.05 -31.31
C GLN A 437 8.92 -29.91 -30.18
N VAL A 438 9.22 -30.99 -29.45
CA VAL A 438 10.32 -30.95 -28.48
C VAL A 438 11.63 -31.19 -29.21
N HIS A 439 12.54 -30.22 -29.11
CA HIS A 439 13.88 -30.37 -29.64
C HIS A 439 14.73 -31.25 -28.70
N GLU A 440 15.66 -32.01 -29.28
CA GLU A 440 16.59 -32.89 -28.55
C GLU A 440 17.32 -32.20 -27.37
N PRO A 441 17.77 -30.92 -27.47
CA PRO A 441 18.36 -30.21 -26.33
C PRO A 441 17.42 -29.99 -25.15
N GLU A 442 16.11 -29.86 -25.39
CA GLU A 442 15.12 -29.70 -24.32
C GLU A 442 14.87 -31.04 -23.60
N LEU A 443 14.76 -32.15 -24.35
CA LEU A 443 14.66 -33.49 -23.79
C LEU A 443 15.90 -33.83 -22.94
N GLN A 444 17.09 -33.48 -23.44
CA GLN A 444 18.33 -33.60 -22.69
C GLN A 444 18.28 -32.78 -21.39
N GLY A 445 17.79 -31.54 -21.46
CA GLY A 445 17.61 -30.70 -20.28
C GLY A 445 16.67 -31.33 -19.25
N PHE A 446 15.59 -31.99 -19.67
CA PHE A 446 14.70 -32.71 -18.76
C PHE A 446 15.40 -33.89 -18.09
N LEU A 447 16.16 -34.70 -18.84
CA LEU A 447 16.93 -35.81 -18.29
C LEU A 447 17.92 -35.33 -17.24
N GLU A 448 18.65 -34.25 -17.55
CA GLU A 448 19.62 -33.65 -16.64
C GLU A 448 18.95 -33.08 -15.38
N ALA A 449 17.83 -32.35 -15.52
CA ALA A 449 17.10 -31.78 -14.40
C ALA A 449 16.49 -32.87 -13.48
N LEU A 450 15.93 -33.94 -14.05
CA LEU A 450 15.37 -35.06 -13.28
C LEU A 450 16.44 -35.78 -12.47
N ASN A 451 17.60 -36.03 -13.07
CA ASN A 451 18.72 -36.66 -12.38
C ASN A 451 19.32 -35.74 -11.33
N ARG A 452 19.66 -34.51 -11.69
CA ARG A 452 20.33 -33.54 -10.80
C ARG A 452 19.46 -33.09 -9.65
N ASP A 453 18.20 -32.72 -9.92
CA ASP A 453 17.38 -32.01 -8.95
C ASP A 453 16.49 -32.95 -8.11
N MET A 454 16.33 -34.22 -8.52
CA MET A 454 15.43 -35.18 -7.86
C MET A 454 16.03 -36.59 -7.62
N LEU A 455 16.42 -37.33 -8.67
CA LEU A 455 16.72 -38.76 -8.55
C LEU A 455 18.11 -39.08 -7.95
N LEU A 456 19.12 -38.29 -8.31
CA LEU A 456 20.50 -38.42 -7.83
C LEU A 456 20.84 -37.37 -6.78
N ASN A 457 19.86 -36.60 -6.33
CA ASN A 457 20.05 -35.54 -5.35
C ASN A 457 20.00 -36.11 -3.93
N ASP A 458 21.16 -36.24 -3.28
CA ASP A 458 21.24 -36.76 -1.91
C ASP A 458 20.53 -35.86 -0.88
N ASP A 459 20.49 -34.54 -1.10
CA ASP A 459 19.69 -33.62 -0.27
C ASP A 459 18.20 -33.99 -0.31
N TRP A 460 17.73 -34.51 -1.44
CA TRP A 460 16.33 -34.83 -1.65
C TRP A 460 15.93 -36.10 -0.90
N LYS A 461 16.83 -37.08 -0.78
CA LYS A 461 16.64 -38.25 0.11
C LYS A 461 16.42 -37.80 1.55
N THR A 462 17.25 -36.88 2.05
CA THR A 462 17.09 -36.32 3.40
C THR A 462 15.81 -35.49 3.52
N LYS A 463 15.52 -34.62 2.55
CA LYS A 463 14.34 -33.74 2.57
C LYS A 463 13.01 -34.49 2.42
N SER A 464 12.96 -35.61 1.70
CA SER A 464 11.75 -36.45 1.58
C SER A 464 11.30 -37.09 2.91
N SER A 465 12.21 -37.15 3.90
CA SER A 465 11.92 -37.58 5.27
C SER A 465 11.52 -36.42 6.20
N THR A 466 11.35 -35.21 5.66
CA THR A 466 10.94 -34.00 6.39
C THR A 466 9.78 -33.31 5.67
N ILE A 467 8.67 -33.05 6.37
CA ILE A 467 7.56 -32.25 5.81
C ILE A 467 7.63 -30.82 6.35
N GLN A 468 7.49 -29.84 5.45
CA GLN A 468 7.29 -28.43 5.84
C GLN A 468 5.81 -28.15 6.14
N LEU A 469 5.51 -27.68 7.36
CA LEU A 469 4.17 -27.24 7.76
C LEU A 469 3.92 -25.79 7.31
N GLY A 470 3.58 -25.61 6.03
CA GLY A 470 3.04 -24.34 5.50
C GLY A 470 4.01 -23.14 5.46
N GLY A 471 3.75 -22.20 4.57
CA GLY A 471 4.37 -20.87 4.58
C GLY A 471 3.57 -19.94 5.50
N GLY A 472 4.20 -19.44 6.57
CA GLY A 472 3.58 -18.53 7.55
C GLY A 472 4.37 -18.45 8.86
N ILE A 473 3.93 -17.59 9.78
CA ILE A 473 4.61 -17.24 11.06
C ILE A 473 4.85 -18.46 11.99
N ASN A 474 4.13 -19.57 11.76
CA ASN A 474 4.25 -20.83 12.52
C ASN A 474 4.90 -21.97 11.71
N GLY A 475 5.59 -21.68 10.60
CA GLY A 475 6.16 -22.69 9.71
C GLY A 475 7.30 -23.49 10.34
N GLY A 476 7.00 -24.69 10.84
CA GLY A 476 7.98 -25.66 11.32
C GLY A 476 8.23 -26.79 10.31
N THR A 477 9.46 -27.31 10.27
CA THR A 477 9.79 -28.58 9.62
C THR A 477 9.70 -29.70 10.64
N TYR A 478 8.91 -30.75 10.35
CA TYR A 478 8.89 -31.94 11.20
C TYR A 478 9.40 -33.14 10.41
N GLN A 479 10.25 -33.92 11.06
CA GLN A 479 10.71 -35.19 10.52
C GLN A 479 9.54 -36.18 10.59
N ILE A 480 9.27 -36.84 9.48
CA ILE A 480 8.23 -37.85 9.37
C ILE A 480 8.88 -39.23 9.34
N SER A 481 8.29 -40.18 10.06
CA SER A 481 8.80 -41.55 10.15
C SER A 481 8.70 -42.32 8.83
N ARG A 482 7.84 -41.87 7.90
CA ARG A 482 7.66 -42.46 6.57
C ARG A 482 7.34 -41.39 5.54
N THR A 483 8.01 -41.46 4.40
CA THR A 483 7.77 -40.63 3.21
C THR A 483 6.30 -40.76 2.76
N PRO A 484 5.59 -39.66 2.42
CA PRO A 484 4.20 -39.73 1.97
C PRO A 484 4.08 -40.54 0.68
N THR A 485 3.01 -41.31 0.53
CA THR A 485 2.76 -42.14 -0.65
C THR A 485 2.81 -41.34 -1.96
N ASP A 486 2.27 -40.12 -1.98
CA ASP A 486 2.31 -39.27 -3.17
C ASP A 486 3.71 -38.77 -3.53
N VAL A 487 4.61 -38.62 -2.55
CA VAL A 487 6.03 -38.31 -2.81
C VAL A 487 6.73 -39.52 -3.42
N LEU A 488 6.42 -40.74 -2.96
CA LEU A 488 6.94 -41.97 -3.58
C LEU A 488 6.44 -42.12 -5.02
N ARG A 489 5.14 -41.88 -5.25
CA ARG A 489 4.56 -41.86 -6.60
C ARG A 489 5.19 -40.79 -7.49
N PHE A 490 5.52 -39.63 -6.93
CA PHE A 490 6.24 -38.57 -7.66
C PHE A 490 7.61 -39.06 -8.16
N ILE A 491 8.36 -39.77 -7.32
CA ILE A 491 9.64 -40.40 -7.72
C ILE A 491 9.41 -41.44 -8.82
N ASP A 492 8.39 -42.28 -8.68
CA ASP A 492 8.11 -43.34 -9.65
C ASP A 492 7.73 -42.77 -11.03
N VAL A 493 6.93 -41.69 -11.06
CA VAL A 493 6.67 -40.93 -12.29
C VAL A 493 7.97 -40.40 -12.87
N GLY A 494 8.87 -39.88 -12.03
CA GLY A 494 10.17 -39.36 -12.44
C GLY A 494 11.06 -40.39 -13.10
N LYS A 495 11.19 -41.57 -12.48
CA LYS A 495 11.92 -42.71 -13.05
C LYS A 495 11.31 -43.15 -14.38
N ALA A 496 9.98 -43.16 -14.47
CA ALA A 496 9.30 -43.52 -15.71
C ALA A 496 9.54 -42.49 -16.83
N ILE A 497 9.64 -41.18 -16.51
CA ILE A 497 10.03 -40.17 -17.50
C ILE A 497 11.48 -40.41 -17.97
N VAL A 498 12.41 -40.69 -17.07
CA VAL A 498 13.81 -41.00 -17.45
C VAL A 498 13.88 -42.22 -18.37
N GLN A 499 13.18 -43.30 -18.02
CA GLN A 499 13.10 -44.50 -18.87
C GLN A 499 12.51 -44.19 -20.25
N ASP A 500 11.44 -43.39 -20.32
CA ASP A 500 10.85 -42.95 -21.58
C ASP A 500 11.90 -42.16 -22.41
N LEU A 501 12.61 -41.20 -21.81
CA LEU A 501 13.64 -40.40 -22.47
C LEU A 501 14.81 -41.25 -23.00
N GLU A 502 15.31 -42.19 -22.19
CA GLU A 502 16.37 -43.12 -22.58
C GLU A 502 15.92 -44.02 -23.74
N SER A 503 14.67 -44.51 -23.71
CA SER A 503 14.09 -45.30 -24.80
C SER A 503 13.96 -44.50 -26.11
N TRP A 504 13.91 -43.17 -26.03
CA TRP A 504 13.89 -42.28 -27.19
C TRP A 504 15.28 -41.96 -27.74
N GLY A 505 16.34 -42.52 -27.14
CA GLY A 505 17.73 -42.34 -27.54
C GLY A 505 18.43 -41.15 -26.85
N ILE A 506 17.79 -40.51 -25.86
CA ILE A 506 18.39 -39.42 -25.10
C ILE A 506 19.27 -40.03 -24.01
N THR A 507 20.57 -39.76 -24.05
CA THR A 507 21.53 -40.34 -23.10
C THR A 507 22.15 -39.27 -22.22
N CYS A 508 22.43 -39.61 -20.97
CA CYS A 508 23.10 -38.70 -20.05
C CYS A 508 24.53 -38.46 -20.57
N ARG A 509 24.89 -37.22 -20.94
CA ARG A 509 26.27 -36.91 -21.33
C ARG A 509 27.15 -37.01 -20.08
N GLU A 510 28.04 -38.00 -20.04
CA GLU A 510 28.89 -38.32 -18.88
C GLU A 510 29.88 -37.22 -18.44
N ASN A 511 29.93 -36.05 -19.10
CA ASN A 511 30.86 -34.98 -18.74
C ASN A 511 30.20 -33.60 -18.82
N LEU A 512 29.65 -33.13 -17.71
CA LEU A 512 29.43 -31.70 -17.48
C LEU A 512 30.47 -31.22 -16.45
N PRO A 513 31.26 -30.18 -16.76
CA PRO A 513 32.16 -29.59 -15.78
C PRO A 513 31.33 -29.05 -14.61
N LYS A 514 31.75 -29.36 -13.38
CA LYS A 514 31.16 -28.89 -12.11
C LYS A 514 31.08 -27.36 -11.94
N ASN A 515 31.41 -26.59 -12.96
CA ASN A 515 31.57 -25.13 -12.93
C ASN A 515 30.51 -24.36 -13.74
N ALA A 516 29.33 -24.93 -14.00
CA ALA A 516 28.20 -24.16 -14.51
C ALA A 516 27.49 -23.42 -13.34
N VAL A 517 28.12 -22.34 -12.89
CA VAL A 517 27.55 -21.11 -12.31
C VAL A 517 26.43 -21.25 -11.26
N ASP A 518 26.81 -21.06 -9.99
CA ASP A 518 26.09 -20.40 -8.87
C ASP A 518 24.56 -20.25 -8.91
N ASP A 519 23.82 -21.36 -8.99
CA ASP A 519 22.37 -21.39 -8.71
C ASP A 519 22.04 -21.39 -7.20
N VAL A 520 23.09 -21.35 -6.35
CA VAL A 520 23.02 -21.23 -4.89
C VAL A 520 22.52 -19.85 -4.43
N THR A 521 22.72 -18.82 -5.26
CA THR A 521 22.21 -17.45 -4.99
C THR A 521 20.70 -17.34 -5.12
N VAL A 522 20.07 -18.12 -6.00
CA VAL A 522 18.61 -18.15 -6.19
C VAL A 522 17.91 -18.72 -4.95
N PHE A 523 18.46 -19.79 -4.37
CA PHE A 523 17.86 -20.46 -3.21
C PHE A 523 18.05 -19.68 -1.90
N ASN A 524 19.22 -19.08 -1.68
CA ASN A 524 19.42 -18.19 -0.53
C ASN A 524 18.53 -16.95 -0.63
N ARG A 525 18.26 -16.42 -1.84
CA ARG A 525 17.32 -15.29 -2.00
C ARG A 525 15.85 -15.69 -1.80
N ILE A 526 15.39 -16.84 -2.30
CA ILE A 526 14.02 -17.34 -2.05
C ILE A 526 13.80 -17.61 -0.55
N LYS A 527 14.79 -18.21 0.12
CA LYS A 527 14.73 -18.49 1.56
C LYS A 527 14.81 -17.21 2.39
N THR A 528 15.67 -16.24 2.02
CA THR A 528 15.73 -14.93 2.68
C THR A 528 14.46 -14.11 2.42
N TYR A 529 13.85 -14.14 1.23
CA TYR A 529 12.61 -13.40 0.93
C TYR A 529 11.35 -13.98 1.61
N CYS A 530 11.21 -15.31 1.65
CA CYS A 530 10.10 -15.96 2.36
C CYS A 530 10.20 -15.81 3.89
N ILE A 531 11.40 -15.60 4.43
CA ILE A 531 11.65 -15.39 5.86
C ILE A 531 11.64 -13.88 6.22
N SER A 532 12.16 -13.00 5.36
CA SER A 532 12.29 -11.55 5.65
C SER A 532 10.95 -10.81 5.63
N ASN A 533 9.99 -11.24 4.80
CA ASN A 533 8.65 -10.62 4.76
C ASN A 533 7.72 -11.05 5.90
N ASN A 534 8.13 -11.98 6.78
CA ASN A 534 7.44 -12.26 8.05
C ASN A 534 7.94 -11.39 9.22
N SER A 535 8.99 -10.57 9.02
CA SER A 535 9.51 -9.68 10.08
C SER A 535 8.77 -8.34 10.19
N TRP A 536 7.90 -8.01 9.24
CA TRP A 536 7.21 -6.71 9.16
C TRP A 536 5.91 -6.64 9.99
N PHE A 537 5.56 -7.69 10.73
CA PHE A 537 4.43 -7.71 11.68
C PHE A 537 4.84 -7.72 13.15
N LYS A 538 6.13 -7.51 13.48
CA LYS A 538 6.53 -7.18 14.85
C LYS A 538 6.37 -5.69 15.10
N ASN A 539 5.16 -5.27 15.49
CA ASN A 539 4.96 -4.16 16.42
C ASN A 539 3.53 -4.20 16.99
N SER A 540 3.36 -5.08 17.97
CA SER A 540 2.38 -4.91 19.04
C SER A 540 2.87 -5.65 20.27
N SER A 541 4.08 -5.30 20.73
CA SER A 541 4.40 -5.46 22.14
C SER A 541 3.57 -4.43 22.91
N VAL A 542 2.42 -4.87 23.39
CA VAL A 542 1.79 -4.27 24.56
C VAL A 542 2.80 -4.45 25.69
N SER A 543 3.46 -3.36 26.07
CA SER A 543 4.06 -3.27 27.39
C SER A 543 2.94 -3.04 28.40
N PRO A 544 2.86 -3.80 29.50
CA PRO A 544 2.03 -3.44 30.62
C PRO A 544 2.76 -2.37 31.45
N MET A 545 2.29 -1.12 31.39
CA MET A 545 2.40 -0.12 32.45
C MET A 545 1.18 0.77 32.45
#